data_AF-A0A6F8TV62-F1
#
_entry.id   AF-A0A6F8TV62-F1
#
_cell.length_a   1.000
_cell.length_b   1.000
_cell.length_c   1.000
_cell.angle_alpha   90.00
_cell.angle_beta   90.00
_cell.angle_gamma   90.00
#
_symmetry.space_group_name_H-M   'P 1'
#
loop_
_entity.id
_entity.type
_entity.pdbx_description
1 polymer ?
#
loop_
_entity_poly.entity_id
_entity_poly.type
_entity_poly.pdbx_seq_one_letter_code
_entity_poly.pdbx_strand_id
1 'polypeptide(L)'
;MDYASQEAQFYFDLNSSPLFIKNNQNRINILGLSQMNTLDNSSLLDIYLSKHNYVEPHYHQNAAELVYCISGGAIVSMLNPSTKEIMNFRLSPGQVANVPQGWWHYEEATKDQTHLLAIFNAPTPEVILGSDLLALTPSNVMADNYCMDEIQWIKTTSNVKPGTYIGPGCLHENRTATFQPYGSCFPYYFINHHYPYYYR
;
A
#
# COMPACT_ATOMS: atom_id res chain seq x y z
N MET A 1 -5.79 19.65 -20.07
CA MET A 1 -5.74 20.96 -19.39
C MET A 1 -5.11 21.98 -20.35
N ASP A 2 -5.51 23.25 -20.28
CA ASP A 2 -4.77 24.33 -20.95
C ASP A 2 -3.58 24.76 -20.07
N TYR A 3 -2.37 24.40 -20.50
CA TYR A 3 -1.13 24.71 -19.78
C TYR A 3 -0.71 26.19 -19.89
N ALA A 4 -1.36 26.97 -20.76
CA ALA A 4 -1.13 28.42 -20.86
C ALA A 4 -2.04 29.22 -19.91
N SER A 5 -3.01 28.58 -19.26
CA SER A 5 -3.91 29.24 -18.31
C SER A 5 -3.14 29.81 -17.11
N GLN A 6 -3.56 30.99 -16.63
CA GLN A 6 -3.05 31.55 -15.37
C GLN A 6 -3.45 30.72 -14.14
N GLU A 7 -4.43 29.84 -14.28
CA GLU A 7 -4.88 28.92 -13.24
C GLU A 7 -4.08 27.60 -13.23
N ALA A 8 -3.18 27.39 -14.20
CA ALA A 8 -2.34 26.19 -14.25
C ALA A 8 -1.31 26.20 -13.12
N GLN A 9 -1.31 25.13 -12.30
CA GLN A 9 -0.43 24.96 -11.16
C GLN A 9 0.67 23.96 -11.51
N PHE A 10 1.93 24.41 -11.56
CA PHE A 10 3.10 23.58 -11.87
C PHE A 10 4.01 23.32 -10.66
N TYR A 11 3.62 23.83 -9.49
CA TYR A 11 4.37 23.71 -8.25
C TYR A 11 3.41 23.53 -7.09
N PHE A 12 3.78 22.65 -6.16
CA PHE A 12 3.07 22.45 -4.91
C PHE A 12 4.06 21.99 -3.82
N ASP A 13 3.94 22.51 -2.60
CA ASP A 13 4.71 22.02 -1.45
C ASP A 13 3.97 20.85 -0.79
N LEU A 14 4.44 19.63 -1.08
CA LEU A 14 3.82 18.40 -0.59
C LEU A 14 3.79 18.27 0.93
N ASN A 15 4.72 18.92 1.64
CA ASN A 15 4.75 18.90 3.11
C ASN A 15 3.50 19.55 3.74
N SER A 16 2.74 20.31 2.96
CA SER A 16 1.51 20.98 3.38
C SER A 16 0.22 20.18 3.08
N SER A 17 0.33 18.98 2.49
CA SER A 17 -0.81 18.17 2.06
C SER A 17 -0.80 16.78 2.72
N PRO A 18 -1.07 16.70 4.03
CA PRO A 18 -1.21 15.41 4.70
C PRO A 18 -2.48 14.71 4.24
N LEU A 19 -2.35 13.45 3.82
CA LEU A 19 -3.48 12.52 3.67
C LEU A 19 -3.83 11.91 5.02
N PHE A 20 -2.82 11.45 5.74
CA PHE A 20 -3.01 10.77 7.03
C PHE A 20 -1.81 11.01 7.95
N ILE A 21 -2.08 11.31 9.22
CA ILE A 21 -1.04 11.49 10.25
C ILE A 21 -1.38 10.59 11.43
N LYS A 22 -0.54 9.61 11.68
CA LYS A 22 -0.60 8.80 12.91
C LYS A 22 0.17 9.45 14.04
N ASN A 23 1.38 9.91 13.74
CA ASN A 23 2.27 10.67 14.63
C ASN A 23 3.42 11.29 13.81
N ASN A 24 4.38 11.92 14.47
CA ASN A 24 5.50 12.63 13.82
C ASN A 24 6.42 11.72 12.98
N GLN A 25 6.45 10.41 13.24
CA GLN A 25 7.29 9.44 12.54
C GLN A 25 6.51 8.62 11.49
N ASN A 26 5.19 8.73 11.48
CA ASN A 26 4.28 7.90 10.70
C ASN A 26 3.20 8.76 10.06
N ARG A 27 3.37 9.10 8.79
CA ARG A 27 2.47 9.98 8.04
C ARG A 27 2.52 9.67 6.54
N ILE A 28 1.46 10.04 5.84
CA ILE A 28 1.35 10.00 4.38
C ILE A 28 0.94 11.39 3.91
N ASN A 29 1.69 11.97 2.99
CA ASN A 29 1.27 13.15 2.23
C ASN A 29 0.75 12.73 0.85
N ILE A 30 -0.12 13.55 0.25
CA ILE A 30 -0.74 13.28 -1.07
C ILE A 30 -0.55 14.44 -2.04
N LEU A 31 -0.23 14.07 -3.28
CA LEU A 31 -0.25 14.96 -4.44
C LEU A 31 -1.13 14.32 -5.52
N GLY A 32 -2.28 14.90 -5.79
CA GLY A 32 -3.14 14.59 -6.95
C GLY A 32 -3.69 15.86 -7.59
N LEU A 33 -4.68 15.72 -8.48
CA LEU A 33 -5.27 16.87 -9.20
C LEU A 33 -5.77 18.00 -8.30
N SER A 34 -6.28 17.66 -7.11
CA SER A 34 -6.75 18.64 -6.14
C SER A 34 -5.63 19.54 -5.60
N GLN A 35 -4.37 19.08 -5.62
CA GLN A 35 -3.20 19.86 -5.21
C GLN A 35 -2.51 20.53 -6.39
N MET A 36 -2.41 19.84 -7.53
CA MET A 36 -1.70 20.32 -8.71
C MET A 36 -2.43 19.90 -9.99
N ASN A 37 -3.21 20.83 -10.53
CA ASN A 37 -4.13 20.55 -11.64
C ASN A 37 -3.45 20.21 -12.98
N THR A 38 -2.14 20.45 -13.13
CA THR A 38 -1.38 20.15 -14.35
C THR A 38 -0.89 18.71 -14.44
N LEU A 39 -1.09 17.89 -13.39
CA LEU A 39 -0.78 16.47 -13.43
C LEU A 39 -1.52 15.77 -14.58
N ASP A 40 -0.79 14.95 -15.32
CA ASP A 40 -1.33 14.11 -16.38
C ASP A 40 -1.09 12.64 -16.02
N ASN A 41 -2.19 11.91 -15.77
CA ASN A 41 -2.19 10.49 -15.41
C ASN A 41 -1.13 10.10 -14.37
N SER A 42 -0.87 11.00 -13.43
CA SER A 42 0.15 10.81 -12.40
C SER A 42 -0.26 11.47 -11.10
N SER A 43 0.06 10.79 -10.02
CA SER A 43 -0.08 11.28 -8.66
C SER A 43 0.96 10.57 -7.80
N LEU A 44 1.12 11.02 -6.56
CA LEU A 44 2.01 10.33 -5.63
C LEU A 44 1.52 10.39 -4.19
N LEU A 45 1.97 9.42 -3.40
CA LEU A 45 1.95 9.46 -1.96
C LEU A 45 3.39 9.45 -1.43
N ASP A 46 3.64 10.31 -0.46
CA ASP A 46 4.93 10.49 0.19
C ASP A 46 4.82 9.97 1.63
N ILE A 47 5.41 8.79 1.87
CA ILE A 47 5.08 7.90 2.99
C ILE A 47 6.27 7.79 3.93
N TYR A 48 6.04 8.10 5.20
CA TYR A 48 7.03 7.96 6.28
C TYR A 48 6.53 6.95 7.30
N LEU A 49 7.40 6.01 7.66
CA LEU A 49 7.09 4.94 8.61
C LEU A 49 8.25 4.68 9.57
N SER A 50 7.92 4.40 10.83
CA SER A 50 8.83 3.73 11.77
C SER A 50 8.68 2.21 11.66
N LYS A 51 9.70 1.47 12.13
CA LYS A 51 9.76 0.02 12.00
C LYS A 51 8.47 -0.65 12.51
N HIS A 52 8.01 -1.69 11.81
CA HIS A 52 6.79 -2.46 12.10
C HIS A 52 5.48 -1.68 11.98
N ASN A 53 5.50 -0.48 11.40
CA ASN A 53 4.29 0.15 10.87
C ASN A 53 4.07 -0.30 9.43
N TYR A 54 2.80 -0.29 9.05
CA TYR A 54 2.33 -0.75 7.76
C TYR A 54 1.62 0.38 7.04
N VAL A 55 1.73 0.45 5.71
CA VAL A 55 0.56 0.88 4.92
C VAL A 55 -0.38 -0.32 4.91
N GLU A 56 -1.60 -0.13 5.41
CA GLU A 56 -2.53 -1.23 5.64
C GLU A 56 -2.85 -2.01 4.35
N PRO A 57 -3.37 -3.25 4.44
CA PRO A 57 -3.85 -3.96 3.26
C PRO A 57 -4.90 -3.16 2.48
N HIS A 58 -4.68 -2.97 1.19
CA HIS A 58 -5.55 -2.18 0.32
C HIS A 58 -5.38 -2.55 -1.16
N TYR A 59 -6.20 -1.93 -2.01
CA TYR A 59 -6.01 -1.96 -3.46
C TYR A 59 -6.50 -0.66 -4.10
N HIS A 60 -6.00 -0.40 -5.31
CA HIS A 60 -6.38 0.74 -6.14
C HIS A 60 -7.16 0.29 -7.36
N GLN A 61 -8.43 0.66 -7.46
CA GLN A 61 -9.31 0.21 -8.54
C GLN A 61 -8.95 0.80 -9.90
N ASN A 62 -8.36 2.01 -9.90
CA ASN A 62 -8.14 2.81 -11.09
C ASN A 62 -6.65 3.07 -11.41
N ALA A 63 -5.72 2.54 -10.61
CA ALA A 63 -4.29 2.81 -10.76
C ALA A 63 -3.42 1.61 -10.41
N ALA A 64 -2.32 1.44 -11.14
CA ALA A 64 -1.15 0.72 -10.68
C ALA A 64 -0.32 1.63 -9.76
N GLU A 65 0.48 1.03 -8.89
CA GLU A 65 1.32 1.72 -7.92
C GLU A 65 2.77 1.25 -8.02
N LEU A 66 3.67 2.20 -8.27
CA LEU A 66 5.10 1.99 -8.24
C LEU A 66 5.66 2.50 -6.92
N VAL A 67 6.11 1.58 -6.08
CA VAL A 67 6.67 1.88 -4.75
C VAL A 67 8.17 1.97 -4.87
N TYR A 68 8.74 3.14 -4.60
CA TYR A 68 10.18 3.41 -4.58
C TYR A 68 10.67 3.65 -3.14
N CYS A 69 11.71 2.92 -2.72
CA CYS A 69 12.32 3.12 -1.42
C CYS A 69 13.38 4.24 -1.48
N ILE A 70 13.10 5.38 -0.86
CA ILE A 70 14.03 6.51 -0.77
C ILE A 70 15.07 6.25 0.32
N SER A 71 14.62 5.91 1.53
CA SER A 71 15.49 5.61 2.68
C SER A 71 14.87 4.57 3.62
N GLY A 72 15.67 4.02 4.54
CA GLY A 72 15.25 2.94 5.43
C GLY A 72 15.16 1.58 4.73
N GLY A 73 14.00 0.92 4.77
CA GLY A 73 13.74 -0.31 4.03
C GLY A 73 12.37 -0.91 4.32
N ALA A 74 11.76 -1.55 3.34
CA ALA A 74 10.39 -2.06 3.43
C ALA A 74 10.25 -3.48 2.85
N ILE A 75 9.10 -4.11 3.10
CA ILE A 75 8.62 -5.26 2.34
C ILE A 75 7.29 -4.85 1.72
N VAL A 76 7.20 -4.91 0.39
CA VAL A 76 5.94 -4.76 -0.36
C VAL A 76 5.42 -6.16 -0.65
N SER A 77 4.20 -6.45 -0.20
CA SER A 77 3.57 -7.76 -0.34
C SER A 77 2.29 -7.65 -1.13
N MET A 78 2.04 -8.56 -2.07
CA MET A 78 0.86 -8.51 -2.94
C MET A 78 0.30 -9.89 -3.27
N LEU A 79 -1.02 -9.98 -3.37
CA LEU A 79 -1.72 -11.17 -3.85
C LEU A 79 -1.74 -11.18 -5.38
N ASN A 80 -1.15 -12.19 -5.98
CA ASN A 80 -1.29 -12.43 -7.41
C ASN A 80 -2.68 -13.04 -7.69
N PRO A 81 -3.59 -12.35 -8.41
CA PRO A 81 -4.95 -12.84 -8.63
C PRO A 81 -5.01 -14.07 -9.55
N SER A 82 -3.97 -14.32 -10.36
CA SER A 82 -3.91 -15.49 -11.24
C SER A 82 -3.41 -16.73 -10.51
N THR A 83 -2.30 -16.62 -9.78
CA THR A 83 -1.71 -17.76 -9.06
C THR A 83 -2.30 -17.97 -7.67
N LYS A 84 -2.96 -16.95 -7.11
CA LYS A 84 -3.49 -16.90 -5.73
C LYS A 84 -2.40 -17.00 -4.66
N GLU A 85 -1.18 -16.60 -4.99
CA GLU A 85 -0.04 -16.60 -4.07
C GLU A 85 0.29 -15.18 -3.58
N ILE A 86 0.76 -15.08 -2.34
CA ILE A 86 1.34 -13.84 -1.81
C ILE A 86 2.81 -13.77 -2.23
N MET A 87 3.16 -12.73 -2.96
CA MET A 87 4.54 -12.40 -3.31
C MET A 87 5.07 -11.33 -2.35
N ASN A 88 6.34 -11.44 -1.95
CA ASN A 88 6.98 -10.54 -0.99
C ASN A 88 8.27 -9.97 -1.59
N PHE A 89 8.36 -8.65 -1.71
CA PHE A 89 9.50 -7.96 -2.29
C PHE A 89 10.15 -7.07 -1.23
N ARG A 90 11.37 -7.43 -0.80
CA ARG A 90 12.14 -6.62 0.14
C ARG A 90 12.83 -5.49 -0.61
N LEU A 91 12.58 -4.25 -0.20
CA LEU A 91 13.16 -3.05 -0.77
C LEU A 91 14.20 -2.44 0.17
N SER A 92 15.35 -2.10 -0.40
CA SER A 92 16.38 -1.22 0.14
C SER A 92 16.40 0.10 -0.65
N PRO A 93 17.08 1.15 -0.18
CA PRO A 93 17.14 2.42 -0.88
C PRO A 93 17.54 2.27 -2.35
N GLY A 94 16.81 2.92 -3.25
CA GLY A 94 17.01 2.83 -4.70
C GLY A 94 16.28 1.67 -5.39
N GLN A 95 15.58 0.81 -4.66
CA GLN A 95 14.83 -0.32 -5.22
C GLN A 95 13.33 -0.02 -5.34
N VAL A 96 12.68 -0.71 -6.29
CA VAL A 96 11.26 -0.54 -6.62
C VAL A 96 10.49 -1.86 -6.56
N ALA A 97 9.20 -1.76 -6.26
CA ALA A 97 8.20 -2.80 -6.54
C ALA A 97 7.02 -2.19 -7.29
N ASN A 98 6.51 -2.88 -8.31
CA ASN A 98 5.31 -2.46 -9.04
C ASN A 98 4.13 -3.33 -8.63
N VAL A 99 3.08 -2.70 -8.10
CA VAL A 99 1.78 -3.31 -7.81
C VAL A 99 0.85 -3.00 -8.98
N PRO A 100 0.40 -4.01 -9.76
CA PRO A 100 -0.54 -3.77 -10.84
C PRO A 100 -1.90 -3.30 -10.33
N GLN A 101 -2.64 -2.59 -11.18
CA GLN A 101 -3.98 -2.08 -10.87
C GLN A 101 -4.91 -3.16 -10.34
N GLY A 102 -5.60 -2.85 -9.24
CA GLY A 102 -6.57 -3.73 -8.59
C GLY A 102 -5.96 -4.85 -7.74
N TRP A 103 -4.63 -4.93 -7.59
CA TRP A 103 -4.00 -5.98 -6.80
C TRP A 103 -4.01 -5.63 -5.31
N TRP A 104 -4.50 -6.57 -4.51
CA TRP A 104 -4.47 -6.48 -3.05
C TRP A 104 -3.04 -6.55 -2.53
N HIS A 105 -2.62 -5.54 -1.78
CA HIS A 105 -1.23 -5.42 -1.34
C HIS A 105 -1.12 -4.62 -0.02
N TYR A 106 0.07 -4.65 0.57
CA TYR A 106 0.43 -3.90 1.78
C TYR A 106 1.95 -3.71 1.86
N GLU A 107 2.36 -2.76 2.69
CA GLU A 107 3.76 -2.41 2.88
C GLU A 107 4.10 -2.50 4.37
N GLU A 108 5.24 -3.10 4.72
CA GLU A 108 5.78 -3.08 6.09
C GLU A 108 7.13 -2.37 6.12
N ALA A 109 7.28 -1.38 7.00
CA ALA A 109 8.59 -0.80 7.30
C ALA A 109 9.46 -1.78 8.11
N THR A 110 10.62 -2.14 7.56
CA THR A 110 11.59 -3.05 8.19
C THR A 110 12.66 -2.32 9.00
N LYS A 111 12.75 -0.99 8.83
CA LYS A 111 13.65 -0.09 9.56
C LYS A 111 12.90 1.16 9.99
N ASP A 112 13.39 1.81 11.05
CA ASP A 112 12.93 3.16 11.39
C ASP A 112 13.34 4.17 10.32
N GLN A 113 12.61 5.28 10.27
CA GLN A 113 12.84 6.34 9.28
C GLN A 113 12.78 5.78 7.85
N THR A 114 11.88 4.83 7.61
CA THR A 114 11.59 4.34 6.26
C THR A 114 10.79 5.42 5.52
N HIS A 115 11.27 5.76 4.33
CA HIS A 115 10.66 6.77 3.46
C HIS A 115 10.42 6.13 2.10
N LEU A 116 9.15 6.00 1.74
CA LEU A 116 8.69 5.44 0.48
C LEU A 116 8.01 6.52 -0.35
N LEU A 117 8.13 6.41 -1.66
CA LEU A 117 7.35 7.18 -2.61
C LEU A 117 6.53 6.21 -3.44
N ALA A 118 5.21 6.30 -3.29
CA ALA A 118 4.28 5.57 -4.14
C ALA A 118 3.83 6.48 -5.28
N ILE A 119 3.94 5.98 -6.52
CA ILE A 119 3.64 6.74 -7.73
C ILE A 119 2.55 5.99 -8.49
N PHE A 120 1.50 6.71 -8.87
CA PHE A 120 0.34 6.11 -9.51
C PHE A 120 0.24 6.56 -10.95
N ASN A 121 -0.26 5.70 -11.83
CA ASN A 121 -0.60 6.05 -13.21
C ASN A 121 -2.05 6.57 -13.35
N ALA A 122 -2.53 7.26 -12.32
CA ALA A 122 -3.82 7.95 -12.31
C ALA A 122 -3.63 9.30 -11.60
N PRO A 123 -4.37 10.34 -11.99
CA PRO A 123 -4.16 11.67 -11.44
C PRO A 123 -4.91 11.88 -10.10
N THR A 124 -5.79 10.94 -9.74
CA THR A 124 -6.41 10.81 -8.41
C THR A 124 -6.61 9.31 -8.15
N PRO A 125 -5.74 8.66 -7.37
CA PRO A 125 -5.82 7.24 -7.12
C PRO A 125 -6.98 6.98 -6.16
N GLU A 126 -7.89 6.09 -6.55
CA GLU A 126 -8.95 5.59 -5.69
C GLU A 126 -8.39 4.44 -4.85
N VAL A 127 -8.84 4.31 -3.61
CA VAL A 127 -8.38 3.26 -2.69
C VAL A 127 -9.55 2.60 -2.00
N ILE A 128 -9.48 1.27 -1.85
CA ILE A 128 -10.31 0.53 -0.91
C ILE A 128 -9.41 -0.08 0.15
N LEU A 129 -9.62 0.35 1.38
CA LEU A 129 -8.85 -0.05 2.55
C LEU A 129 -9.39 -1.35 3.15
N GLY A 130 -8.50 -2.18 3.66
CA GLY A 130 -8.87 -3.41 4.33
C GLY A 130 -9.58 -3.19 5.64
N SER A 131 -9.24 -2.13 6.38
CA SER A 131 -10.02 -1.72 7.54
C SER A 131 -11.49 -1.43 7.20
N ASP A 132 -11.76 -0.79 6.06
CA ASP A 132 -13.12 -0.53 5.58
C ASP A 132 -13.82 -1.84 5.19
N LEU A 133 -13.15 -2.73 4.45
CA LEU A 133 -13.72 -4.03 4.09
C LEU A 133 -14.09 -4.86 5.32
N LEU A 134 -13.23 -4.89 6.34
CA LEU A 134 -13.46 -5.65 7.56
C LEU A 134 -14.56 -5.07 8.44
N ALA A 135 -14.65 -3.73 8.51
CA ALA A 135 -15.59 -3.05 9.40
C ALA A 135 -16.97 -2.81 8.76
N LEU A 136 -17.03 -2.60 7.44
CA LEU A 136 -18.27 -2.20 6.74
C LEU A 136 -18.96 -3.35 6.01
N THR A 137 -18.28 -4.46 5.76
CA THR A 137 -18.98 -5.66 5.25
C THR A 137 -19.93 -6.18 6.32
N PRO A 138 -21.23 -6.36 6.04
CA PRO A 138 -22.18 -6.87 7.03
C PRO A 138 -21.69 -8.18 7.66
N SER A 139 -21.77 -8.27 8.99
CA SER A 139 -21.27 -9.42 9.75
C SER A 139 -21.88 -10.73 9.32
N ASN A 140 -23.20 -10.74 9.08
CA ASN A 140 -23.92 -11.90 8.59
C ASN A 140 -23.45 -12.35 7.20
N VAL A 141 -23.10 -11.42 6.30
CA VAL A 141 -22.54 -11.76 4.99
C VAL A 141 -21.21 -12.48 5.12
N MET A 142 -20.33 -12.03 6.03
CA MET A 142 -19.06 -12.74 6.31
C MET A 142 -19.31 -14.11 6.96
N ALA A 143 -20.23 -14.18 7.94
CA ALA A 143 -20.58 -15.40 8.63
C ALA A 143 -21.14 -16.47 7.66
N ASP A 144 -22.14 -16.09 6.85
CA ASP A 144 -22.86 -17.00 5.96
C ASP A 144 -21.97 -17.53 4.82
N ASN A 145 -21.10 -16.68 4.24
CA ASN A 145 -20.24 -17.09 3.13
C ASN A 145 -19.08 -18.00 3.55
N TYR A 146 -18.58 -17.85 4.78
CA TYR A 146 -17.37 -18.54 5.24
C TYR A 146 -17.61 -19.50 6.42
N CYS A 147 -18.87 -19.77 6.76
CA CYS A 147 -19.27 -20.59 7.91
C CYS A 147 -18.61 -20.13 9.23
N MET A 148 -18.49 -18.82 9.43
CA MET A 148 -17.93 -18.23 10.65
C MET A 148 -19.03 -17.96 11.68
N ASP A 149 -18.66 -17.96 12.97
CA ASP A 149 -19.55 -17.49 14.02
C ASP A 149 -19.68 -15.96 13.95
N GLU A 150 -20.89 -15.46 13.70
CA GLU A 150 -21.14 -14.03 13.52
C GLU A 150 -20.80 -13.20 14.78
N ILE A 151 -21.14 -13.71 15.97
CA ILE A 151 -20.87 -13.02 17.23
C ILE A 151 -19.36 -12.92 17.48
N GLN A 152 -18.62 -13.98 17.18
CA GLN A 152 -17.17 -13.99 17.27
C GLN A 152 -16.51 -13.11 16.20
N TRP A 153 -17.09 -13.02 14.99
CA TRP A 153 -16.64 -12.08 13.97
C TRP A 153 -16.78 -10.65 14.46
N ILE A 154 -17.98 -10.23 14.89
CA ILE A 154 -18.27 -8.90 15.44
C ILE A 154 -17.30 -8.57 16.58
N LYS A 155 -17.07 -9.51 17.49
CA LYS A 155 -16.14 -9.33 18.61
C LYS A 155 -14.69 -9.12 18.13
N THR A 156 -14.23 -9.93 17.18
CA THR A 156 -12.85 -9.89 16.67
C THR A 156 -12.56 -8.60 15.90
N THR A 157 -13.51 -8.14 15.08
CA THR A 157 -13.35 -6.95 14.24
C THR A 157 -13.73 -5.65 14.94
N SER A 158 -14.24 -5.70 16.18
CA SER A 158 -14.66 -4.52 16.95
C SER A 158 -13.61 -3.41 17.11
N ASN A 159 -12.31 -3.76 17.05
CA ASN A 159 -11.21 -2.80 17.15
C ASN A 159 -10.71 -2.28 15.80
N VAL A 160 -11.23 -2.78 14.68
CA VAL A 160 -10.87 -2.28 13.35
C VAL A 160 -11.49 -0.90 13.18
N LYS A 161 -10.64 0.08 12.89
CA LYS A 161 -11.07 1.46 12.63
C LYS A 161 -11.07 1.69 11.12
N PRO A 162 -12.23 1.93 10.48
CA PRO A 162 -12.28 2.38 9.09
C PRO A 162 -11.32 3.54 8.84
N GLY A 163 -10.68 3.57 7.67
CA GLY A 163 -9.67 4.59 7.36
C GLY A 163 -8.39 4.47 8.20
N THR A 164 -7.87 3.26 8.44
CA THR A 164 -6.66 3.08 9.27
C THR A 164 -5.41 3.69 8.64
N TYR A 165 -5.24 3.58 7.30
CA TYR A 165 -4.07 3.93 6.47
C TYR A 165 -2.74 3.39 7.00
N ILE A 166 -2.26 3.88 8.15
CA ILE A 166 -1.04 3.41 8.80
C ILE A 166 -1.34 2.47 9.98
N GLY A 167 -1.15 1.16 9.74
CA GLY A 167 -1.18 0.13 10.77
C GLY A 167 0.09 0.11 11.65
N PRO A 168 0.05 -0.47 12.85
CA PRO A 168 -1.15 -0.98 13.50
C PRO A 168 -2.06 0.13 14.03
N GLY A 169 -3.38 -0.03 13.85
CA GLY A 169 -4.38 0.93 14.35
C GLY A 169 -4.58 0.87 15.87
N CYS A 170 -4.10 -0.20 16.53
CA CYS A 170 -4.04 -0.30 17.98
C CYS A 170 -2.70 0.23 18.52
N LEU A 171 -2.76 1.09 19.53
CA LEU A 171 -1.60 1.47 20.33
C LEU A 171 -1.32 0.32 21.31
N HIS A 172 -0.43 -0.61 20.96
CA HIS A 172 0.11 -1.54 21.96
C HIS A 172 1.53 -1.10 22.31
N GLU A 173 1.74 -0.76 23.58
CA GLU A 173 3.05 -0.34 24.12
C GLU A 173 4.13 -1.43 24.05
N ASN A 174 3.79 -2.69 23.72
CA ASN A 174 4.76 -3.78 23.68
C ASN A 174 4.44 -4.79 22.58
N ARG A 175 4.75 -4.47 21.31
CA ARG A 175 5.01 -5.54 20.33
C ARG A 175 6.44 -6.04 20.53
N THR A 176 6.61 -7.08 21.37
CA THR A 176 7.74 -7.99 21.18
C THR A 176 7.54 -8.66 19.83
N ALA A 177 8.35 -8.29 18.84
CA ALA A 177 8.33 -8.87 17.51
C ALA A 177 8.59 -10.38 17.63
N THR A 178 7.54 -11.20 17.64
CA THR A 178 7.67 -12.63 17.41
C THR A 178 7.97 -12.81 15.93
N PHE A 179 9.25 -12.87 15.62
CA PHE A 179 9.76 -13.17 14.30
C PHE A 179 9.26 -14.57 13.89
N GLN A 180 8.23 -14.63 13.05
CA GLN A 180 7.98 -15.83 12.25
C GLN A 180 9.05 -15.79 11.15
N PRO A 181 10.02 -16.72 11.14
CA PRO A 181 10.95 -16.78 10.02
C PRO A 181 10.11 -17.06 8.78
N TYR A 182 10.14 -16.13 7.82
CA TYR A 182 9.64 -16.38 6.48
C TYR A 182 10.18 -17.74 6.04
N GLY A 183 9.25 -18.65 5.75
CA GLY A 183 9.57 -20.00 5.31
C GLY A 183 10.62 -19.94 4.21
N SER A 184 11.63 -20.80 4.35
CA SER A 184 12.73 -21.00 3.44
C SER A 184 12.33 -20.76 1.98
N CYS A 185 12.92 -19.71 1.40
CA CYS A 185 12.97 -19.50 -0.03
C CYS A 185 13.48 -20.79 -0.68
N PHE A 186 12.64 -21.47 -1.46
CA PHE A 186 13.11 -22.59 -2.29
C PHE A 186 14.15 -22.05 -3.28
N PRO A 187 15.26 -22.76 -3.52
CA PRO A 187 16.31 -22.26 -4.40
C PRO A 187 15.76 -22.15 -5.81
N TYR A 188 15.91 -20.97 -6.39
CA TYR A 188 15.76 -20.72 -7.82
C TYR A 188 16.60 -21.74 -8.60
N TYR A 189 15.95 -22.71 -9.23
CA TYR A 189 16.54 -23.33 -10.41
C TYR A 189 16.42 -22.32 -11.54
N PHE A 190 17.55 -21.72 -11.91
CA PHE A 190 17.72 -21.08 -13.21
C PHE A 190 17.46 -22.11 -14.30
N ILE A 191 16.21 -22.19 -14.76
CA ILE A 191 15.93 -22.77 -16.08
C ILE A 191 16.10 -21.63 -17.07
N ASN A 192 17.23 -21.64 -17.77
CA ASN A 192 17.43 -20.89 -18.99
C ASN A 192 16.32 -21.30 -19.98
N HIS A 193 15.28 -20.50 -20.10
CA HIS A 193 14.41 -20.52 -21.28
C HIS A 193 14.79 -19.34 -22.15
N HIS A 194 15.60 -19.63 -23.16
CA HIS A 194 15.69 -18.82 -24.36
C HIS A 194 14.29 -18.75 -24.98
N TYR A 195 13.58 -17.65 -24.78
CA TYR A 195 12.44 -17.32 -25.62
C TYR A 195 12.93 -16.41 -26.76
N PRO A 196 12.76 -16.82 -28.03
CA PRO A 196 13.03 -15.93 -29.15
C PRO A 196 11.92 -14.88 -29.21
N TYR A 197 12.34 -13.62 -29.21
CA TYR A 197 11.50 -12.48 -29.53
C TYR A 197 10.84 -12.69 -30.90
N TYR A 198 9.51 -12.68 -30.95
CA TYR A 198 8.78 -12.37 -32.17
C TYR A 198 7.90 -11.17 -31.90
N TYR A 199 8.28 -10.05 -32.52
CA TYR A 199 7.42 -8.89 -32.73
C TYR A 199 6.23 -9.30 -33.61
N ARG A 200 5.02 -8.98 -33.16
CA ARG A 200 3.93 -8.40 -33.97
C ARG A 200 3.09 -7.50 -33.12
#